data_AF-A0A9K3NUA1-F1
#
_entry.id   AF-A0A9K3NUA1-F1
#
_cell.length_a   1.000
_cell.length_b   1.000
_cell.length_c   1.000
_cell.angle_alpha   90.00
_cell.angle_beta   90.00
_cell.angle_gamma   90.00
#
_symmetry.space_group_name_H-M   'P 1'
#
loop_
_entity.id
_entity.type
_entity.pdbx_description
1 polymer ?
#
loop_
_entity_poly.entity_id
_entity_poly.type
_entity_poly.pdbx_seq_one_letter_code
_entity_poly.pdbx_strand_id
1 'polypeptide(L)' 'MLDMYDFNNDIWLCHSFGGKCYNITSYQPAINVLRDIQKFLQENPSKIVTIFIEDYVTSPRGLTKVFDATGLTKYMFPVS' A
#
# COMPACT_ATOMS: atom_id res chain seq x y z
N MET A 1 -1.12 -0.75 10.04
CA MET A 1 0.31 -0.81 9.70
C MET A 1 0.44 -1.81 8.57
N LEU A 2 1.12 -1.41 7.49
CA LEU A 2 1.28 -2.19 6.27
C LEU A 2 2.76 -2.22 5.91
N ASP A 3 3.34 -3.41 5.89
CA ASP A 3 4.74 -3.58 5.55
C ASP A 3 4.79 -3.87 4.04
N MET A 4 5.37 -2.95 3.27
CA MET A 4 5.31 -2.96 1.81
C MET A 4 6.67 -3.27 1.22
N TYR A 5 6.73 -4.24 0.31
CA TYR A 5 7.95 -4.76 -0.29
C TYR A 5 7.81 -4.83 -1.81
N ASP A 6 8.94 -4.70 -2.53
CA ASP A 6 9.03 -5.17 -3.91
C ASP A 6 9.02 -6.70 -3.93
N PHE A 7 8.05 -7.29 -4.64
CA PHE A 7 7.97 -8.74 -4.81
C PHE A 7 7.22 -9.10 -6.09
N ASN A 8 7.69 -10.12 -6.83
CA ASN A 8 7.04 -10.58 -8.07
C ASN A 8 6.69 -9.44 -9.05
N ASN A 9 7.61 -8.48 -9.22
CA ASN A 9 7.46 -7.29 -10.08
C ASN A 9 6.30 -6.34 -9.70
N ASP A 10 5.84 -6.37 -8.45
CA ASP A 10 4.80 -5.49 -7.92
C ASP A 10 5.06 -5.15 -6.44
N ILE A 11 4.20 -4.34 -5.82
CA ILE A 11 4.24 -4.00 -4.40
C ILE A 11 3.34 -4.95 -3.61
N TRP A 12 3.91 -5.63 -2.63
CA TRP A 12 3.23 -6.66 -1.85
C TRP A 12 3.22 -6.32 -0.37
N LEU A 13 2.17 -6.77 0.31
CA LEU A 13 2.15 -6.88 1.76
C LEU A 13 2.91 -8.15 2.16
N CYS A 14 3.90 -7.97 3.03
CA CYS A 14 4.80 -9.05 3.41
C CYS A 14 5.33 -8.81 4.82
N HIS A 15 5.45 -9.85 5.65
CA HIS A 15 6.08 -9.71 6.97
C HIS A 15 7.32 -10.59 7.01
N SER A 16 8.48 -9.96 6.80
CA SER A 16 9.71 -10.68 6.48
C SER A 16 10.94 -10.05 7.14
N PHE A 17 12.13 -10.50 6.75
CA PHE A 17 13.40 -10.08 7.32
C PHE A 17 14.42 -9.71 6.24
N GLY A 18 15.36 -8.83 6.60
CA GLY A 18 16.45 -8.39 5.71
C GLY A 18 15.98 -7.54 4.53
N GLY A 19 14.81 -6.89 4.65
CA GLY A 19 14.25 -6.02 3.60
C GLY A 19 13.88 -6.76 2.31
N LYS A 20 13.63 -8.07 2.39
CA LYS A 20 13.26 -8.91 1.24
C LYS A 20 11.99 -9.69 1.53
N CYS A 21 11.10 -9.79 0.54
CA CYS A 21 9.94 -10.66 0.63
C CYS A 21 10.22 -12.03 -0.01
N TYR A 22 9.63 -13.08 0.55
CA TYR A 22 9.69 -14.45 0.05
C TYR A 22 8.27 -15.02 -0.11
N ASN A 23 8.11 -16.07 -0.91
CA ASN A 23 6.80 -16.71 -1.13
C ASN A 23 6.08 -17.13 0.17
N ILE A 24 6.83 -17.52 1.20
CA ILE A 24 6.26 -17.95 2.49
C ILE A 24 5.87 -16.79 3.41
N THR A 25 6.41 -15.60 3.17
CA THR A 25 6.14 -14.39 3.97
C THR A 25 5.22 -13.41 3.25
N SER A 26 4.95 -13.62 1.95
CA SER A 26 4.07 -12.78 1.14
C SER A 26 2.61 -13.10 1.43
N TYR A 27 1.80 -12.06 1.67
CA TYR A 27 0.36 -12.22 1.89
C TYR A 27 -0.42 -12.02 0.60
N GLN A 28 -0.34 -10.83 0.01
CA GLN A 28 -1.04 -10.46 -1.22
C GLN A 28 -0.49 -9.14 -1.79
N PRO A 29 -0.79 -8.80 -3.06
CA PRO A 29 -0.50 -7.49 -3.62
C PRO A 29 -1.13 -6.36 -2.80
N ALA A 30 -0.37 -5.28 -2.57
CA ALA A 30 -0.82 -4.15 -1.76
C ALA A 30 -2.04 -3.43 -2.39
N ILE A 31 -2.14 -3.44 -3.73
CA ILE A 31 -3.24 -2.80 -4.46
C ILE A 31 -4.63 -3.30 -4.03
N ASN A 32 -4.76 -4.56 -3.61
CA ASN A 32 -6.05 -5.12 -3.21
C ASN A 32 -6.55 -4.47 -1.90
N VAL A 33 -5.70 -4.44 -0.88
CA VAL A 33 -6.03 -3.83 0.41
C VAL A 33 -6.22 -2.33 0.28
N LEU A 34 -5.40 -1.66 -0.53
CA LEU A 34 -5.56 -0.23 -0.79
C LEU A 34 -6.88 0.09 -1.51
N ARG A 35 -7.36 -0.77 -2.42
CA ARG A 35 -8.69 -0.64 -3.04
C ARG A 35 -9.83 -0.82 -2.03
N ASP A 36 -9.69 -1.73 -1.08
CA ASP A 36 -10.68 -1.87 0.00
C ASP A 36 -10.76 -0.60 0.87
N ILE A 37 -9.62 0.01 1.18
CA ILE A 37 -9.57 1.30 1.89
C ILE A 37 -10.19 2.40 1.03
N GLN A 38 -9.90 2.45 -0.27
CA GLN A 38 -10.50 3.43 -1.18
C GLN A 38 -12.02 3.32 -1.20
N LYS A 39 -12.54 2.09 -1.31
CA LYS A 39 -13.98 1.82 -1.28
C LYS A 39 -14.59 2.24 0.05
N PHE A 40 -13.94 1.91 1.17
CA PHE A 40 -14.39 2.35 2.49
C PHE A 40 -14.49 3.87 2.60
N LEU A 41 -13.47 4.61 2.17
CA LEU A 41 -13.47 6.08 2.20
C LEU A 41 -14.53 6.68 1.27
N GLN A 42 -14.79 6.04 0.13
CA GLN A 42 -15.85 6.46 -0.80
C GLN A 42 -17.26 6.28 -0.20
N GLU A 43 -17.49 5.17 0.49
CA GLU A 43 -18.77 4.88 1.15
C GLU A 43 -18.96 5.68 2.47
N ASN A 44 -17.87 6.19 3.05
CA ASN A 44 -17.86 6.82 4.37
C ASN A 44 -17.12 8.19 4.36
N PRO A 45 -17.72 9.25 3.78
CA PRO A 45 -17.04 10.53 3.51
C PRO A 45 -16.61 11.32 4.75
N SER A 46 -17.11 10.97 5.95
CA SER A 46 -16.76 11.63 7.21
C SER A 46 -15.72 10.87 8.04
N LYS A 47 -15.20 9.75 7.53
CA LYS A 47 -14.21 8.92 8.24
C LYS A 47 -12.81 9.21 7.76
N ILE A 48 -11.87 9.08 8.69
CA ILE A 48 -10.43 9.24 8.45
C ILE A 48 -9.78 7.89 8.70
N VAL A 49 -8.87 7.51 7.82
CA VAL A 49 -8.03 6.31 7.95
C VAL A 49 -6.58 6.76 7.97
N THR A 50 -5.85 6.38 9.01
CA THR A 50 -4.40 6.56 9.10
C THR A 50 -3.71 5.26 8.73
N ILE A 51 -2.91 5.28 7.66
CA ILE A 51 -2.11 4.12 7.23
C ILE A 51 -0.67 4.37 7.65
N PHE A 52 -0.14 3.49 8.50
CA PHE A 52 1.30 3.40 8.74
C PHE A 52 1.91 2.46 7.72
N ILE A 53 2.92 2.92 6.98
CA ILE A 53 3.66 2.12 6.01
C ILE A 53 5.06 1.88 6.56
N GLU A 54 5.43 0.62 6.69
CA GLU A 54 6.82 0.23 6.85
C GLU A 54 7.39 -0.02 5.46
N ASP A 55 8.21 0.92 4.98
CA ASP A 55 8.62 1.00 3.58
C ASP A 55 9.91 0.23 3.31
N TYR A 56 9.77 -0.95 2.71
CA TYR A 56 10.86 -1.77 2.17
C TYR A 56 10.90 -1.72 0.64
N VAL A 57 10.18 -0.79 0.01
CA VAL A 57 10.13 -0.64 -1.45
C VAL A 57 11.37 0.12 -1.93
N THR A 58 12.05 -0.46 -2.90
CA THR A 58 13.25 0.08 -3.55
C THR A 58 13.01 0.47 -5.00
N SER A 59 11.94 -0.03 -5.61
CA SER A 59 11.59 0.30 -7.00
C SER A 59 11.26 1.78 -7.16
N PRO A 60 11.72 2.43 -8.25
CA PRO A 60 11.47 3.86 -8.46
C PRO A 60 9.97 4.18 -8.50
N ARG A 61 9.55 5.01 -7.52
CA ARG A 61 8.16 5.47 -7.32
C ARG A 61 7.17 4.32 -7.07
N GLY A 62 7.61 3.19 -6.51
CA GLY A 62 6.74 2.03 -6.27
C GLY A 62 5.50 2.37 -5.44
N LEU A 63 5.67 3.03 -4.30
CA LEU A 63 4.55 3.49 -3.47
C LEU A 63 3.64 4.48 -4.21
N THR A 64 4.20 5.55 -4.80
CA THR A 64 3.40 6.54 -5.55
C THR A 64 2.54 5.87 -6.63
N LYS A 65 3.12 4.97 -7.43
CA LYS A 65 2.41 4.25 -8.49
C LYS A 65 1.26 3.40 -7.95
N VAL A 66 1.46 2.65 -6.87
CA VAL A 66 0.37 1.80 -6.32
C VAL A 66 -0.74 2.65 -5.72
N PHE A 67 -0.40 3.75 -5.02
CA PHE A 67 -1.41 4.67 -4.50
C PHE A 67 -2.19 5.37 -5.62
N ASP A 68 -1.53 5.82 -6.68
CA ASP A 68 -2.19 6.40 -7.86
C ASP A 68 -3.11 5.38 -8.55
N ALA A 69 -2.65 4.13 -8.72
CA ALA A 69 -3.44 3.06 -9.32
C ALA A 69 -4.69 2.69 -8.51
N THR A 70 -4.70 2.98 -7.21
CA THR A 70 -5.87 2.77 -6.33
C THR A 70 -6.81 3.97 -6.31
N GLY A 71 -6.37 5.14 -6.76
CA GLY A 71 -7.13 6.39 -6.64
C GLY A 71 -7.18 6.94 -5.21
N LEU A 72 -6.32 6.46 -4.31
CA LEU A 72 -6.23 6.95 -2.93
C LEU A 72 -5.58 8.33 -2.82
N THR A 73 -4.81 8.75 -3.81
CA THR A 73 -4.10 10.04 -3.80
C THR A 73 -5.03 11.23 -3.59
N LYS A 74 -6.29 11.17 -4.07
CA LYS A 74 -7.32 12.21 -3.84
C LYS A 74 -7.78 12.35 -2.38
N TYR A 75 -7.50 11.37 -1.53
CA TYR A 75 -7.85 11.37 -0.10
C TYR A 75 -6.66 11.69 0.81
N MET A 76 -5.45 11.83 0.25
CA MET A 76 -4.24 12.06 1.05
C MET A 76 -4.21 13.48 1.64
N PHE A 77 -3.72 13.58 2.87
CA PHE A 77 -3.50 14.85 3.56
C PHE A 77 -1.99 15.01 3.92
N PRO A 78 -1.39 16.20 3.77
CA PRO A 78 -1.98 17.41 3.22
C PRO A 78 -2.38 17.19 1.76
N VAL A 79 -3.50 17.79 1.38
CA VAL A 79 -3.85 17.90 -0.03
C VAL A 79 -2.81 18.84 -0.66
N SER A 80 -2.03 18.30 -1.60
CA SER A 80 -0.98 19.01 -2.33
C SER A 80 -1.53 19.97 -3.35
#